data_AF-A0A2V8W9E7-F1
#
_entry.id   AF-A0A2V8W9E7-F1
#
_cell.length_a   1.000
_cell.length_b   1.000
_cell.length_c   1.000
_cell.angle_alpha   90.00
_cell.angle_beta   90.00
_cell.angle_gamma   90.00
#
_symmetry.space_group_name_H-M   'P 1'
#
loop_
_entity.id
_entity.type
_entity.pdbx_description
1 polymer ?
#
loop_
_entity_poly.entity_id
_entity_poly.type
_entity_poly.pdbx_seq_one_letter_code
_entity_poly.pdbx_strand_id
1 'polypeptide(L)'
;MKQHLGRQSGVQNVEVSLLDGKVEVTPKEDGQIDPARLLKATYDSGVTAAEMNMTARGKIVKDSAGSLALQIEPNRSFVLTPNELSKGLEAVADTQTMVTVRGQLYKKPAGKKKADPSVPLKLLLLEVQKKE
;
A
#
# COMPACT_ATOMS: atom_id res chain seq x y z
N MET A 1 7.24 20.51 7.66
CA MET A 1 6.07 20.76 8.54
C MET A 1 5.04 19.67 8.27
N LYS A 2 4.46 19.03 9.30
CA LYS A 2 3.48 17.94 9.14
C LYS A 2 2.08 18.53 9.06
N GLN A 3 1.42 18.40 7.91
CA GLN A 3 0.03 18.87 7.74
C GLN A 3 -0.93 17.70 7.95
N HIS A 4 -1.81 17.82 8.95
CA HIS A 4 -2.84 16.83 9.24
C HIS A 4 -4.04 17.09 8.33
N LEU A 5 -4.41 16.12 7.48
CA LEU A 5 -5.45 16.28 6.46
C LEU A 5 -6.88 15.97 6.96
N GLY A 6 -7.03 15.65 8.25
CA GLY A 6 -8.31 15.36 8.89
C GLY A 6 -8.85 13.94 8.59
N ARG A 7 -9.97 13.60 9.22
CA ARG A 7 -10.71 12.34 8.98
C ARG A 7 -11.44 12.45 7.62
N GLN A 8 -11.08 11.60 6.65
CA GLN A 8 -11.79 11.51 5.37
C GLN A 8 -13.13 10.79 5.57
N SER A 9 -14.21 11.56 5.77
CA SER A 9 -15.55 11.00 5.91
C SER A 9 -15.94 10.27 4.61
N GLY A 10 -16.11 8.94 4.68
CA GLY A 10 -16.36 8.06 3.54
C GLY A 10 -15.25 7.04 3.25
N VAL A 11 -14.06 7.19 3.83
CA VAL A 11 -12.97 6.20 3.80
C VAL A 11 -12.51 5.97 5.25
N GLN A 12 -12.80 4.76 5.73
CA GLN A 12 -12.73 4.30 7.12
C GLN A 12 -11.40 4.67 7.83
N ASN A 13 -11.49 5.05 9.12
CA ASN A 13 -10.47 5.24 10.15
C ASN A 13 -8.98 5.14 9.74
N VAL A 14 -8.53 6.01 8.84
CA VAL A 14 -7.10 6.20 8.53
C VAL A 14 -6.63 7.57 8.97
N GLU A 15 -5.45 7.60 9.58
CA GLU A 15 -4.72 8.85 9.78
C GLU A 15 -3.83 9.08 8.55
N VAL A 16 -4.10 10.16 7.81
CA VAL A 16 -3.34 10.53 6.62
C VAL A 16 -2.52 11.77 6.94
N SER A 17 -1.21 11.66 6.82
CA SER A 17 -0.26 12.75 7.05
C SER A 17 0.46 13.09 5.76
N LEU A 18 0.57 14.38 5.46
CA LEU A 18 1.39 14.87 4.35
C LEU A 18 2.69 15.47 4.92
N LEU A 19 3.83 14.93 4.46
CA LEU A 19 5.17 15.38 4.81
C LEU A 19 5.99 15.48 3.52
N ASP A 20 6.36 16.70 3.11
CA ASP A 20 7.22 16.97 1.95
C ASP A 20 6.75 16.29 0.64
N GLY A 21 5.43 16.29 0.38
CA GLY A 21 4.84 15.67 -0.82
C GLY A 21 4.68 14.15 -0.75
N LYS A 22 5.07 13.54 0.37
CA LYS A 22 4.86 12.12 0.69
C LYS A 22 3.62 11.98 1.57
N VAL A 23 2.75 11.06 1.16
CA VAL A 23 1.55 10.70 1.93
C VAL A 23 1.89 9.49 2.77
N GLU A 24 1.87 9.69 4.08
CA GLU A 24 1.96 8.61 5.07
C GLU A 24 0.56 8.24 5.54
N VAL A 25 0.28 6.94 5.52
CA VAL A 25 -1.02 6.39 5.87
C VAL A 25 -0.83 5.48 7.06
N THR A 26 -1.45 5.83 8.17
CA THR A 26 -1.48 5.00 9.37
C THR A 26 -2.91 4.47 9.56
N PRO A 27 -3.15 3.17 9.35
CA PRO A 27 -4.42 2.54 9.72
C PRO A 27 -4.64 2.68 11.23
N LYS A 28 -5.84 3.11 11.67
CA LYS A 28 -6.30 2.81 13.03
C LYS A 28 -7.05 1.48 13.01
N GLU A 29 -7.04 0.79 14.15
CA GLU A 29 -7.56 -0.57 14.33
C GLU A 29 -8.97 -0.75 13.74
N ASP A 30 -9.21 -1.94 13.18
CA ASP A 30 -10.44 -2.40 12.50
C ASP A 30 -10.86 -1.69 11.18
N GLY A 31 -10.00 -0.85 10.58
CA GLY A 31 -10.31 -0.20 9.30
C GLY A 31 -9.95 -1.03 8.06
N GLN A 32 -10.95 -1.40 7.24
CA GLN A 32 -10.71 -1.88 5.87
C GLN A 32 -10.19 -0.72 5.01
N ILE A 33 -8.95 -0.83 4.53
CA ILE A 33 -8.36 0.17 3.63
C ILE A 33 -8.26 -0.41 2.23
N ASP A 34 -9.05 0.17 1.33
CA ASP A 34 -8.92 0.00 -0.10
C ASP A 34 -7.89 1.03 -0.64
N PRO A 35 -6.76 0.58 -1.22
CA PRO A 35 -5.68 1.45 -1.71
C PRO A 35 -6.12 2.37 -2.85
N ALA A 36 -7.05 1.91 -3.70
CA ALA A 36 -7.59 2.72 -4.79
C ALA A 36 -8.48 3.82 -4.23
N ARG A 37 -9.27 3.52 -3.19
CA ARG A 37 -10.04 4.54 -2.45
C ARG A 37 -9.14 5.51 -1.69
N LEU A 38 -7.97 5.06 -1.23
CA LEU A 38 -7.04 5.91 -0.50
C LEU A 38 -6.28 6.87 -1.42
N LEU A 39 -5.89 6.41 -2.62
CA LEU A 39 -5.37 7.28 -3.68
C LEU A 39 -6.44 8.27 -4.16
N LYS A 40 -7.69 7.82 -4.33
CA LYS A 40 -8.83 8.68 -4.67
C LYS A 40 -9.09 9.72 -3.58
N ALA A 41 -9.15 9.34 -2.30
CA ALA A 41 -9.29 10.25 -1.16
C ALA A 41 -8.15 11.28 -1.12
N THR A 42 -6.92 10.85 -1.40
CA THR A 42 -5.77 11.75 -1.50
C THR A 42 -5.97 12.76 -2.63
N TYR A 43 -6.41 12.34 -3.82
CA TYR A 43 -6.68 13.25 -4.93
C TYR A 43 -7.88 14.17 -4.69
N ASP A 44 -8.98 13.67 -4.12
CA ASP A 44 -10.20 14.41 -3.79
C ASP A 44 -9.93 15.47 -2.71
N SER A 45 -8.91 15.29 -1.88
CA SER A 45 -8.44 16.30 -0.92
C SER A 45 -7.66 17.47 -1.57
N GLY A 46 -7.50 17.46 -2.89
CA GLY A 46 -6.72 18.46 -3.63
C GLY A 46 -5.21 18.22 -3.61
N VAL A 47 -4.75 17.17 -2.91
CA VAL A 47 -3.34 16.79 -2.81
C VAL A 47 -2.95 15.88 -3.98
N THR A 48 -1.89 16.25 -4.70
CA THR A 48 -1.28 15.35 -5.68
C THR A 48 -0.13 14.62 -4.99
N ALA A 49 -0.33 13.36 -4.59
CA ALA A 49 0.77 12.55 -4.05
C ALA A 49 1.87 12.40 -5.13
N ALA A 50 3.11 12.77 -4.79
CA ALA A 50 4.26 12.45 -5.63
C ALA A 50 4.67 10.98 -5.40
N GLU A 51 4.55 10.51 -4.16
CA GLU A 51 4.84 9.14 -3.74
C GLU A 51 3.88 8.72 -2.62
N MET A 52 3.51 7.44 -2.59
CA MET A 52 2.73 6.81 -1.53
C MET A 52 3.43 5.54 -1.09
N ASN A 53 3.94 5.56 0.14
CA ASN A 53 4.63 4.44 0.76
C ASN A 53 3.77 3.88 1.90
N MET A 54 3.90 2.59 2.18
CA MET A 54 3.22 1.93 3.28
C MET A 54 4.17 0.98 4.00
N THR A 55 3.94 0.79 5.29
CA THR A 55 4.48 -0.33 6.05
C THR A 55 3.31 -1.22 6.44
N ALA A 56 3.42 -2.51 6.18
CA ALA A 56 2.35 -3.46 6.39
C ALA A 56 2.88 -4.80 6.89
N ARG A 57 2.10 -5.46 7.74
CA ARG A 57 2.34 -6.82 8.18
C ARG A 57 1.24 -7.72 7.64
N GLY A 58 1.61 -8.86 7.07
CA GLY A 58 0.65 -9.79 6.49
C GLY A 58 1.28 -11.11 6.07
N LYS A 59 0.48 -12.00 5.52
CA LYS A 59 0.93 -13.25 4.91
C LYS A 59 1.22 -13.03 3.44
N ILE A 60 2.12 -13.84 2.88
CA ILE A 60 2.32 -13.89 1.44
C ILE A 60 1.41 -14.98 0.89
N VAL A 61 0.57 -14.63 -0.07
CA VAL A 61 -0.35 -15.54 -0.75
C VAL A 61 -0.15 -15.44 -2.25
N LYS A 62 -0.59 -16.46 -2.98
CA LYS A 62 -0.70 -16.38 -4.45
C LYS A 62 -2.13 -16.04 -4.85
N ASP A 63 -2.28 -15.09 -5.76
CA ASP A 63 -3.58 -14.83 -6.38
C ASP A 63 -3.94 -15.91 -7.41
N SER A 64 -5.14 -15.81 -7.99
CA SER A 64 -5.62 -16.75 -9.01
C SER A 64 -4.78 -16.77 -10.30
N ALA A 65 -3.95 -15.75 -10.53
CA ALA A 65 -3.02 -15.67 -11.64
C ALA A 65 -1.60 -16.14 -11.26
N GLY A 66 -1.40 -16.64 -10.03
CA GLY A 66 -0.12 -17.08 -9.51
C GLY A 66 0.82 -15.94 -9.11
N SER A 67 0.34 -14.69 -9.09
CA SER A 67 1.13 -13.54 -8.64
C SER A 67 1.17 -13.49 -7.12
N LEU A 68 2.31 -13.12 -6.55
CA LEU A 68 2.41 -12.92 -5.11
C LEU A 68 1.61 -11.71 -4.68
N ALA A 69 0.95 -11.82 -3.54
CA ALA A 69 0.25 -10.74 -2.88
C ALA A 69 0.53 -10.74 -1.37
N LEU A 70 0.63 -9.55 -0.78
CA LEU A 70 0.65 -9.38 0.67
C LEU A 70 -0.80 -9.33 1.18
N GLN A 71 -1.27 -10.38 1.82
CA GLN A 71 -2.56 -10.43 2.50
C GLN A 71 -2.42 -9.93 3.93
N ILE A 72 -2.95 -8.74 4.20
CA ILE A 72 -2.98 -8.15 5.55
C ILE A 72 -4.19 -8.69 6.32
N GLU A 73 -5.32 -8.89 5.62
CA GLU A 73 -6.56 -9.45 6.17
C GLU A 73 -7.25 -10.32 5.10
N PRO A 74 -8.22 -11.18 5.45
CA PRO A 74 -8.86 -12.09 4.49
C PRO A 74 -9.38 -11.42 3.22
N ASN A 75 -9.94 -10.20 3.35
CA ASN A 75 -10.49 -9.41 2.24
C ASN A 75 -9.55 -8.28 1.79
N ARG A 76 -8.29 -8.29 2.23
CA ARG A 76 -7.34 -7.20 1.99
C ARG A 76 -5.98 -7.74 1.58
N SER A 77 -5.72 -7.69 0.29
CA SER A 77 -4.45 -8.09 -0.30
C SER A 77 -3.90 -7.03 -1.24
N PHE A 78 -2.57 -7.02 -1.35
CA PHE A 78 -1.84 -6.12 -2.23
C PHE A 78 -0.99 -6.95 -3.18
N VAL A 79 -1.34 -6.95 -4.46
CA VAL A 79 -0.53 -7.63 -5.48
C VAL A 79 0.86 -7.01 -5.51
N LEU A 80 1.89 -7.84 -5.41
CA LEU A 80 3.27 -7.41 -5.41
C LEU A 80 3.74 -7.13 -6.83
N THR A 81 4.49 -6.05 -7.00
CA THR A 81 5.29 -5.85 -8.21
C THR A 81 6.51 -6.77 -8.14
N PRO A 82 6.80 -7.58 -9.17
CA PRO A 82 7.95 -8.47 -9.17
C PRO A 82 9.27 -7.70 -9.01
N ASN A 83 10.05 -8.06 -7.98
CA ASN A 83 11.43 -7.64 -7.78
C ASN A 83 12.21 -8.70 -6.97
N GLU A 84 13.49 -8.45 -6.68
CA GLU A 84 14.34 -9.39 -5.94
C GLU A 84 13.78 -9.71 -4.54
N LEU A 85 13.21 -8.71 -3.86
CA LEU A 85 12.60 -8.88 -2.54
C LEU A 85 11.34 -9.74 -2.59
N SER A 86 10.45 -9.52 -3.57
CA SER A 86 9.24 -10.32 -3.72
C SER A 86 9.58 -11.76 -4.09
N LYS A 87 10.60 -11.97 -4.93
CA LYS A 87 11.10 -13.32 -5.27
C LYS A 87 11.61 -14.05 -4.03
N GLY A 88 12.32 -13.35 -3.14
CA GLY A 88 12.78 -13.87 -1.85
C GLY A 88 11.65 -14.19 -0.85
N LEU A 89 10.39 -13.91 -1.19
CA LEU A 89 9.20 -14.25 -0.40
C LEU A 89 8.41 -15.43 -0.99
N GLU A 90 8.79 -15.96 -2.17
CA GLU A 90 8.12 -17.13 -2.76
C GLU A 90 8.16 -18.36 -1.85
N ALA A 91 9.26 -18.55 -1.10
CA ALA A 91 9.42 -19.67 -0.18
C ALA A 91 8.47 -19.62 1.02
N VAL A 92 7.91 -18.45 1.32
CA VAL A 92 6.93 -18.26 2.41
C VAL A 92 5.53 -17.96 1.86
N ALA A 93 5.31 -18.15 0.56
CA ALA A 93 4.00 -18.02 -0.04
C ALA A 93 3.09 -19.17 0.38
N ASP A 94 1.84 -18.84 0.70
CA ASP A 94 0.78 -19.76 1.15
C ASP A 94 1.12 -20.49 2.47
N THR A 95 2.11 -19.99 3.22
CA THR A 95 2.41 -20.44 4.58
C THR A 95 1.70 -19.58 5.62
N GLN A 96 1.81 -19.97 6.90
CA GLN A 96 1.32 -19.14 8.01
C GLN A 96 2.31 -18.05 8.44
N THR A 97 3.48 -17.95 7.78
CA THR A 97 4.52 -16.98 8.11
C THR A 97 4.03 -15.56 7.90
N MET A 98 4.20 -14.73 8.92
CA MET A 98 3.88 -13.31 8.87
C MET A 98 5.12 -12.54 8.47
N VAL A 99 4.97 -11.65 7.49
CA VAL A 99 6.05 -10.76 7.04
C VAL A 99 5.68 -9.32 7.27
N THR A 100 6.63 -8.56 7.79
CA THR A 100 6.53 -7.09 7.86
C THR A 100 7.34 -6.52 6.72
N VAL A 101 6.70 -5.73 5.86
CA VAL A 101 7.33 -5.13 4.69
C VAL A 101 7.09 -3.63 4.64
N ARG A 102 8.08 -2.92 4.10
CA ARG A 102 7.93 -1.55 3.64
C ARG A 102 7.83 -1.59 2.12
N GLY A 103 6.79 -0.97 1.58
CA GLY A 103 6.58 -0.94 0.14
C GLY A 103 6.02 0.39 -0.36
N GLN A 104 6.09 0.57 -1.67
CA GLN A 104 5.59 1.72 -2.39
C GLN A 104 4.37 1.29 -3.21
N LEU A 105 3.23 1.94 -2.96
CA LEU A 105 1.99 1.72 -3.72
C LEU A 105 1.91 2.62 -4.96
N TYR A 106 2.52 3.80 -4.88
CA TYR A 106 2.50 4.74 -5.99
C TYR A 106 3.75 5.61 -5.99
N LYS A 107 4.26 5.88 -7.19
CA LYS A 107 5.22 6.94 -7.47
C LYS A 107 4.85 7.59 -8.79
N LYS A 108 4.71 8.90 -8.77
CA LYS A 108 4.42 9.68 -9.96
C LYS A 108 5.63 9.60 -10.91
N PRO A 109 5.47 9.13 -12.15
CA PRO A 109 6.53 9.15 -13.14
C PRO A 109 6.87 10.59 -13.52
N ALA A 110 8.15 10.90 -13.74
CA ALA A 110 8.59 12.20 -14.21
C ALA A 110 7.89 12.54 -15.54
N GLY A 111 7.18 13.69 -15.58
CA GLY A 111 6.53 14.21 -16.79
C GLY A 111 5.15 13.65 -17.14
N LYS A 112 4.58 12.70 -16.40
CA LYS A 112 3.23 12.17 -16.70
C LYS A 112 2.11 12.81 -15.85
N LYS A 113 0.90 12.88 -16.43
CA LYS A 113 -0.35 13.25 -15.72
C LYS A 113 -0.64 12.25 -14.59
N LYS A 114 -1.51 12.64 -13.65
CA LYS A 114 -1.92 11.89 -12.45
C LYS A 114 -2.15 10.40 -12.76
N ALA A 115 -1.85 9.51 -11.81
CA ALA A 115 -2.20 8.10 -11.98
C ALA A 115 -3.70 7.97 -12.24
N ASP A 116 -4.06 7.08 -13.16
CA ASP A 116 -5.44 6.71 -13.37
C ASP A 116 -5.92 5.93 -12.12
N PRO A 117 -6.90 6.46 -11.36
CA PRO A 117 -7.40 5.82 -10.15
C PRO A 117 -8.14 4.51 -10.44
N SER A 118 -8.43 4.21 -11.70
CA SER A 118 -9.08 2.97 -12.17
C SER A 118 -8.09 1.81 -12.30
N VAL A 119 -6.79 2.07 -12.22
CA VAL A 119 -5.75 1.03 -12.29
C VAL A 119 -5.47 0.50 -10.89
N PRO A 120 -5.59 -0.82 -10.64
CA PRO A 120 -5.22 -1.42 -9.36
C PRO A 120 -3.76 -1.11 -9.01
N LEU A 121 -3.53 -0.55 -7.83
CA LEU A 121 -2.18 -0.26 -7.36
C LEU A 121 -1.48 -1.56 -6.97
N LYS A 122 -0.25 -1.74 -7.46
CA LYS A 122 0.64 -2.83 -7.07
C LYS A 122 1.66 -2.34 -6.05
N LEU A 123 1.96 -3.18 -5.08
CA LEU A 123 2.95 -2.89 -4.04
C LEU A 123 4.35 -3.27 -4.52
N LEU A 124 5.20 -2.29 -4.76
CA LEU A 124 6.63 -2.52 -4.93
C LEU A 124 7.28 -2.65 -3.55
N LEU A 125 7.89 -3.79 -3.25
CA LEU A 125 8.62 -3.97 -1.99
C LEU A 125 9.92 -3.16 -2.01
N LEU A 126 10.14 -2.36 -0.98
CA LEU A 126 11.38 -1.60 -0.76
C LEU A 126 12.26 -2.29 0.28
N GLU A 127 11.65 -2.94 1.27
CA GLU A 127 12.36 -3.58 2.38
C GLU A 127 11.49 -4.69 2.99
N VAL A 128 12.12 -5.79 3.43
CA VAL A 128 11.49 -6.82 4.25
C VAL A 128 12.13 -6.77 5.63
N GLN A 129 11.36 -6.43 6.65
CA GLN A 129 11.88 -6.15 7.99
C GLN A 129 11.98 -7.40 8.86
N LYS A 130 11.00 -8.29 8.77
CA LYS A 130 10.94 -9.49 9.61
C LYS A 130 10.11 -10.58 8.96
N LYS A 131 10.50 -11.83 9.20
CA LYS A 131 9.78 -13.05 8.86
C LYS A 131 9.61 -13.83 10.17
N GLU A 132 8.38 -14.07 10.60
CA GLU A 132 8.06 -14.83 11.82
C GLU A 132 7.03 -15.92 11.54
#